data_AF-A0A661C5M9-F1
#
_entry.id   AF-A0A661C5M9-F1
#
_cell.length_a   1.000
_cell.length_b   1.000
_cell.length_c   1.000
_cell.angle_alpha   90.00
_cell.angle_beta   90.00
_cell.angle_gamma   90.00
#
_symmetry.space_group_name_H-M   'P 1'
#
loop_
_entity.id
_entity.type
_entity.pdbx_description
1 polymer ?
#
loop_
_entity_poly.entity_id
_entity_poly.type
_entity_poly.pdbx_seq_one_letter_code
_entity_poly.pdbx_strand_id
1 'polypeptide(L)'
;MTQNTQAVSPLRQRMIEDMMLRKLSPNTQSSYILAVKKLTHYLGHSPATASTEELRRFQLHLVDKGISSITLNATITALRFFFQTTLDRADVMIKMS
;
A
#
# COMPACT_ATOMS: atom_id res chain seq x y z
N MET A 1 -5.31 28.75 15.80
CA MET A 1 -5.82 27.57 15.06
C MET A 1 -4.76 26.49 15.11
N THR A 2 -4.88 25.53 16.01
CA THR A 2 -3.92 24.42 16.14
C THR A 2 -4.14 23.45 15.00
N GLN A 3 -3.33 23.56 13.94
CA GLN A 3 -3.26 22.50 12.94
C GLN A 3 -2.62 21.29 13.58
N ASN A 4 -3.44 20.30 13.89
CA ASN A 4 -3.04 18.99 14.35
C ASN A 4 -2.46 18.24 13.14
N THR A 5 -1.29 18.67 12.67
CA THR A 5 -0.54 17.97 11.62
C THR A 5 -0.10 16.65 12.22
N GLN A 6 -0.89 15.59 12.03
CA GLN A 6 -0.45 14.25 12.37
C GLN A 6 0.92 14.05 11.72
N ALA A 7 1.95 13.89 12.54
CA ALA A 7 3.30 13.64 12.06
C ALA A 7 3.25 12.47 11.08
N VAL A 8 3.68 12.71 9.84
CA VAL A 8 3.76 11.66 8.82
C VAL A 8 4.67 10.58 9.38
N SER A 9 4.20 9.33 9.42
CA SER A 9 5.04 8.24 9.92
C SER A 9 6.30 8.10 9.06
N PRO A 10 7.46 7.72 9.64
CA PRO A 10 8.70 7.55 8.87
C PRO A 10 8.53 6.63 7.66
N LEU A 11 7.72 5.58 7.80
CA LEU A 11 7.39 4.65 6.72
C LEU A 11 6.60 5.32 5.58
N ARG A 12 5.62 6.17 5.91
CA ARG A 12 4.87 6.92 4.90
C ARG A 12 5.75 7.95 4.20
N GLN A 13 6.64 8.62 4.94
CA GLN A 13 7.58 9.59 4.40
C GLN A 13 8.54 8.92 3.39
N ARG A 14 9.13 7.78 3.75
CA ARG A 14 9.99 6.99 2.85
C ARG A 14 9.26 6.60 1.57
N MET A 15 8.02 6.12 1.68
CA MET A 15 7.21 5.77 0.50
C MET A 15 6.99 6.98 -0.42
N ILE A 16 6.75 8.18 0.14
CA ILE A 16 6.59 9.41 -0.65
C ILE A 16 7.89 9.73 -1.39
N GLU A 17 9.02 9.69 -0.70
CA GLU A 17 10.34 9.93 -1.28
C GLU A 17 10.65 8.94 -2.41
N ASP A 18 10.39 7.65 -2.22
CA ASP A 18 10.58 6.62 -3.25
C ASP A 18 9.74 6.91 -4.51
N MET A 19 8.49 7.36 -4.34
CA MET A 19 7.62 7.71 -5.46
C MET A 19 8.08 8.99 -6.16
N MET A 20 8.61 9.97 -5.41
CA MET A 20 9.20 11.19 -5.96
C MET A 20 10.46 10.88 -6.79
N LEU A 21 11.34 10.01 -6.29
CA LEU A 21 12.53 9.55 -7.01
C LEU A 21 12.17 8.89 -8.35
N ARG A 22 11.02 8.19 -8.41
CA ARG A 22 10.48 7.60 -9.64
C ARG A 22 9.60 8.54 -10.47
N LYS A 23 9.46 9.81 -10.07
CA LYS A 23 8.65 10.83 -10.75
C LYS A 23 7.19 10.40 -10.97
N LEU A 24 6.59 9.68 -10.01
CA LEU A 24 5.18 9.32 -10.10
C LEU A 24 4.30 10.56 -9.97
N SER A 25 3.22 10.62 -10.75
CA SER A 25 2.28 11.75 -10.69
C SER A 25 1.66 11.92 -9.30
N PRO A 26 1.25 13.12 -8.89
CA PRO A 26 0.57 13.33 -7.60
C PRO A 26 -0.67 12.44 -7.40
N ASN A 27 -1.41 12.18 -8.47
CA ASN A 27 -2.58 11.29 -8.45
C ASN A 27 -2.18 9.83 -8.19
N THR A 28 -1.09 9.38 -8.82
CA THR A 28 -0.52 8.04 -8.59
C THR A 28 -0.03 7.90 -7.14
N GLN A 29 0.69 8.91 -6.63
CA GLN A 29 1.17 8.93 -5.25
C GLN A 29 0.02 8.80 -4.25
N SER A 30 -1.04 9.60 -4.45
CA SER A 30 -2.22 9.58 -3.60
C SER A 30 -2.94 8.22 -3.64
N SER A 31 -3.04 7.62 -4.83
CA SER A 31 -3.64 6.30 -5.02
C SER A 31 -2.84 5.20 -4.31
N TYR A 32 -1.51 5.29 -4.36
CA TYR A 32 -0.63 4.32 -3.71
C TYR A 32 -0.69 4.42 -2.18
N ILE A 33 -0.67 5.63 -1.63
CA ILE A 33 -0.85 5.87 -0.19
C ILE A 33 -2.22 5.33 0.27
N LEU A 34 -3.27 5.54 -0.53
CA LEU A 34 -4.60 5.03 -0.21
C LEU A 34 -4.65 3.50 -0.17
N ALA A 35 -3.99 2.82 -1.12
CA ALA A 35 -3.89 1.36 -1.14
C ALA A 35 -3.23 0.82 0.14
N VAL A 36 -2.09 1.40 0.54
CA VAL A 36 -1.39 1.02 1.78
C VAL A 36 -2.25 1.33 3.02
N LYS A 37 -2.94 2.48 3.04
CA LYS A 37 -3.85 2.83 4.15
C LYS A 37 -4.99 1.80 4.30
N LYS A 38 -5.57 1.34 3.18
CA LYS A 38 -6.61 0.29 3.19
C LYS A 38 -6.08 -1.02 3.75
N LEU A 39 -4.86 -1.41 3.35
CA LEU A 39 -4.19 -2.59 3.89
C LEU A 39 -3.97 -2.46 5.40
N THR A 40 -3.37 -1.35 5.86
CA THR A 40 -3.14 -1.09 7.29
C THR A 40 -4.44 -1.19 8.10
N HIS A 41 -5.53 -0.63 7.58
CA HIS A 41 -6.83 -0.70 8.25
C HIS A 41 -7.39 -2.13 8.30
N TYR A 42 -7.21 -2.91 7.23
CA TYR A 42 -7.62 -4.32 7.20
C TYR A 42 -6.81 -5.19 8.16
N LEU A 43 -5.50 -4.97 8.27
CA LEU A 43 -4.61 -5.74 9.13
C LEU A 43 -4.77 -5.40 10.62
N GLY A 44 -5.09 -4.14 10.93
CA GLY A 44 -5.10 -3.65 12.31
C GLY A 44 -3.69 -3.45 12.91
N HIS A 45 -2.63 -3.69 12.13
CA HIS A 45 -1.24 -3.47 12.51
C HIS A 45 -0.43 -2.86 11.36
N SER A 46 0.86 -2.60 11.60
CA SER A 46 1.75 -2.02 10.59
C SER A 46 1.80 -2.90 9.33
N PRO A 47 1.65 -2.33 8.12
CA PRO A 47 1.76 -3.08 6.87
C PRO A 47 3.19 -3.58 6.63
N ALA A 48 4.19 -3.03 7.32
CA ALA A 48 5.59 -3.45 7.21
C ALA A 48 5.82 -4.89 7.68
N THR A 49 4.97 -5.41 8.57
CA THR A 49 5.05 -6.77 9.11
C THR A 49 4.08 -7.74 8.46
N ALA A 50 3.37 -7.32 7.40
CA ALA A 50 2.43 -8.17 6.70
C ALA A 50 3.12 -9.44 6.18
N SER A 51 2.41 -10.56 6.30
CA SER A 51 2.78 -11.86 5.75
C SER A 51 2.15 -12.06 4.37
N THR A 52 2.73 -12.99 3.60
CA THR A 52 2.20 -13.40 2.30
C THR A 52 0.74 -13.86 2.37
N GLU A 53 0.35 -14.51 3.46
CA GLU A 53 -1.02 -15.01 3.63
C GLU A 53 -2.01 -13.89 3.97
N GLU A 54 -1.61 -12.91 4.76
CA GLU A 54 -2.42 -11.72 5.03
C GLU A 54 -2.69 -10.91 3.77
N LEU A 55 -1.68 -10.79 2.90
CA LEU A 55 -1.81 -10.13 1.61
C LEU A 55 -2.78 -10.87 0.67
N ARG A 56 -2.72 -12.21 0.65
CA ARG A 56 -3.68 -13.04 -0.09
C ARG A 56 -5.11 -12.86 0.45
N ARG A 57 -5.28 -12.89 1.78
CA ARG A 57 -6.59 -12.67 2.42
C ARG A 57 -7.14 -11.26 2.16
N PHE A 58 -6.27 -10.25 2.14
CA PHE A 58 -6.66 -8.89 1.77
C PHE A 58 -7.15 -8.81 0.32
N GLN A 59 -6.46 -9.47 -0.63
CA GLN A 59 -6.90 -9.53 -2.02
C GLN A 59 -8.29 -10.19 -2.15
N LEU A 60 -8.51 -11.32 -1.47
CA LEU A 60 -9.82 -11.99 -1.44
C LEU A 60 -10.91 -11.10 -0.85
N HIS A 61 -10.63 -10.41 0.26
CA HIS A 61 -11.56 -9.46 0.86
C HIS A 61 -11.96 -8.32 -0.09
N LEU A 62 -11.06 -7.84 -0.94
CA LEU A 62 -11.41 -6.84 -1.97
C LEU A 62 -12.30 -7.44 -3.06
N VAL A 63 -12.07 -8.69 -3.46
CA VAL A 63 -12.92 -9.42 -4.42
C VAL A 63 -14.32 -9.62 -3.85
N ASP A 64 -14.44 -10.07 -2.60
CA ASP A 64 -15.73 -10.28 -1.91
C ASP A 64 -16.52 -8.98 -1.76
N LYS A 65 -15.83 -7.83 -1.65
CA LYS A 65 -16.45 -6.50 -1.65
C LYS A 65 -16.88 -5.99 -3.03
N GLY A 66 -16.69 -6.78 -4.09
CA GLY A 66 -17.08 -6.40 -5.45
C GLY A 66 -16.22 -5.27 -6.04
N ILE A 67 -14.97 -5.12 -5.59
CA ILE A 67 -14.05 -4.12 -6.15
C ILE A 67 -13.77 -4.48 -7.62
N SER A 68 -13.85 -3.49 -8.51
CA SER A 68 -13.58 -3.70 -9.94
C SER A 68 -12.16 -4.22 -10.18
N SER A 69 -11.99 -5.04 -11.22
CA SER A 69 -10.68 -5.58 -11.60
C SER A 69 -9.63 -4.48 -11.83
N ILE A 70 -10.03 -3.33 -12.39
CA ILE A 70 -9.18 -2.16 -12.59
C ILE A 70 -8.67 -1.62 -11.23
N THR A 71 -9.57 -1.45 -10.27
CA THR A 71 -9.21 -0.94 -8.93
C THR A 71 -8.38 -1.96 -8.15
N LEU A 72 -8.67 -3.25 -8.31
CA LEU A 72 -7.91 -4.34 -7.72
C LEU A 72 -6.47 -4.34 -8.24
N ASN A 73 -6.29 -4.28 -9.56
CA ASN A 73 -4.97 -4.24 -10.19
C ASN A 73 -4.18 -2.99 -9.80
N ALA A 74 -4.82 -1.82 -9.72
CA ALA A 74 -4.19 -0.61 -9.23
C ALA A 74 -3.74 -0.75 -7.77
N THR A 75 -4.56 -1.39 -6.93
CA THR A 75 -4.23 -1.68 -5.52
C THR A 75 -3.04 -2.64 -5.42
N ILE A 76 -3.04 -3.74 -6.19
CA ILE A 76 -1.94 -4.72 -6.22
C ILE A 76 -0.65 -4.05 -6.70
N THR A 77 -0.71 -3.20 -7.72
CA THR A 77 0.45 -2.46 -8.23
C THR A 77 1.03 -1.54 -7.17
N ALA A 78 0.18 -0.81 -6.44
CA ALA A 78 0.60 0.04 -5.33
C ALA A 78 1.25 -0.74 -4.20
N LEU A 79 0.67 -1.88 -3.80
CA LEU A 79 1.23 -2.74 -2.77
C LEU A 79 2.56 -3.34 -3.22
N ARG A 80 2.66 -3.76 -4.48
CA ARG A 80 3.91 -4.24 -5.06
C ARG A 80 5.01 -3.19 -4.98
N PHE A 81 4.71 -1.94 -5.34
CA PHE A 81 5.67 -0.84 -5.18
C PHE A 81 6.10 -0.67 -3.73
N PHE A 82 5.15 -0.62 -2.79
CA PHE A 82 5.42 -0.45 -1.37
C PHE A 82 6.31 -1.58 -0.81
N PHE A 83 5.96 -2.84 -1.06
CA PHE A 83 6.73 -3.97 -0.54
C PHE A 83 8.09 -4.11 -1.23
N GLN A 84 8.16 -3.96 -2.55
CA GLN A 84 9.41 -4.16 -3.29
C GLN A 84 10.37 -2.98 -3.20
N THR A 85 9.88 -1.74 -3.24
CA THR A 85 10.72 -0.54 -3.28
C THR A 85 10.92 0.06 -1.90
N THR A 86 9.84 0.26 -1.15
CA THR A 86 9.93 0.94 0.15
C THR A 86 10.43 0.02 1.26
N LEU A 87 10.01 -1.25 1.25
CA LEU A 87 10.36 -2.21 2.30
C LEU A 87 11.46 -3.20 1.95
N ASP A 88 11.82 -3.32 0.67
CA ASP A 88 12.75 -4.35 0.17
C ASP A 88 12.32 -5.79 0.54
N ARG A 89 11.01 -6.05 0.46
CA ARG A 89 10.34 -7.33 0.79
C ARG A 89 9.54 -7.84 -0.39
N ALA A 90 10.20 -8.18 -1.50
CA ALA A 90 9.52 -8.70 -2.68
C ALA A 90 8.90 -10.09 -2.47
N ASP A 91 9.43 -10.85 -1.51
CA ASP A 91 9.05 -12.21 -1.15
C ASP A 91 7.59 -12.32 -0.67
N VAL A 92 7.07 -11.31 0.04
CA VAL A 92 5.69 -11.38 0.55
C VAL A 92 4.64 -11.22 -0.55
N MET A 93 5.01 -10.72 -1.72
CA MET A 93 4.09 -10.49 -2.83
C MET A 93 3.85 -11.74 -3.71
N ILE A 94 4.54 -12.86 -3.45
CA ILE A 94 4.54 -14.06 -4.32
C ILE A 94 3.12 -14.63 -4.54
N LYS A 95 2.23 -14.55 -3.54
CA LYS A 95 0.85 -15.06 -3.65
C LYS A 95 -0.17 -14.02 -4.15
N MET A 96 0.26 -12.79 -4.42
CA MET A 96 -0.58 -11.73 -5.02
C MET A 96 -0.26 -11.62 -6.51
N SER A 97 -0.77 -12.58 -7.27
CA SER A 97 -0.74 -12.63 -8.74
C SER A 97 -2.10 -12.28 -9.31
#